data_AF-X1UR42-F1
#
_entry.id   AF-X1UR42-F1
#
_cell.length_a   1.000
_cell.length_b   1.000
_cell.length_c   1.000
_cell.angle_alpha   90.00
_cell.angle_beta   90.00
_cell.angle_gamma   90.00
#
_symmetry.space_group_name_H-M   'P 1'
#
loop_
_entity.id
_entity.type
_entity.pdbx_description
1 polymer ?
#
loop_
_entity_poly.entity_id
_entity_poly.type
_entity_poly.pdbx_seq_one_letter_code
_entity_poly.pdbx_strand_id
1 'polypeptide(L)'
;WFNQIIQRWLLAKVNAEVATIYATGEFDDVGAGETTITLYNHQVVDQAGFFVAGTSKTAMTKSVAADGVASVHTGVFTGLTKGVKYFFQFRPTKVAEEKYTARSGIYYHVQAA
;
A
#
# COMPACT_ATOMS: atom_id res chain seq x y z
N TRP A 1 -5.49 0.97 15.03
CA TRP A 1 -5.26 1.27 13.60
C TRP A 1 -5.42 2.76 13.30
N PHE A 2 -6.49 3.43 13.78
CA PHE A 2 -6.71 4.89 13.67
C PHE A 2 -5.51 5.77 14.06
N ASN A 3 -4.80 5.42 15.14
CA ASN A 3 -3.71 6.27 15.66
C ASN A 3 -2.43 6.28 14.79
N GLN A 4 -2.10 5.19 14.09
CA GLN A 4 -0.87 5.14 13.26
C GLN A 4 -1.01 5.90 11.94
N ILE A 5 -2.20 5.92 11.34
CA ILE A 5 -2.47 6.65 10.09
C ILE A 5 -2.34 8.16 10.35
N ILE A 6 -2.95 8.64 11.43
CA ILE A 6 -2.86 10.05 11.85
C ILE A 6 -1.43 10.43 12.23
N GLN A 7 -0.72 9.58 12.98
CA GLN A 7 0.67 9.83 13.33
C GLN A 7 1.57 9.99 12.09
N ARG A 8 1.41 9.12 11.08
CA ARG A 8 2.19 9.20 9.84
C ARG A 8 1.84 10.43 9.02
N TRP A 9 0.56 10.77 8.96
CA TRP A 9 0.12 12.00 8.31
C TRP A 9 0.70 13.24 9.00
N LEU A 10 0.65 13.30 10.33
CA LEU A 10 1.19 14.41 11.11
C LEU A 10 2.71 14.54 10.93
N LEU A 11 3.44 13.42 10.97
CA LEU A 11 4.87 13.40 10.74
C LEU A 11 5.24 13.97 9.35
N ALA A 12 4.50 13.56 8.32
CA ALA A 12 4.69 14.09 6.98
C ALA A 12 4.42 15.61 6.93
N LYS A 13 3.39 16.12 7.63
CA LYS A 13 3.16 17.57 7.74
C LYS A 13 4.31 18.31 8.42
N VAL A 14 4.81 17.77 9.54
CA VAL A 14 5.95 18.36 10.28
C VAL A 14 7.20 18.40 9.42
N ASN A 15 7.43 17.38 8.58
CA ASN A 15 8.58 17.30 7.69
C ASN A 15 8.42 18.08 6.37
N ALA A 16 7.34 18.84 6.19
CA ALA A 16 7.01 19.51 4.91
C ALA A 16 6.91 18.55 3.71
N GLU A 17 6.49 17.31 3.98
CA GLU A 17 6.28 16.24 3.02
C GLU A 17 4.83 16.26 2.47
N VAL A 18 4.60 15.42 1.46
CA VAL A 18 3.24 15.15 0.96
C VAL A 18 2.54 14.23 1.95
N ALA A 19 1.82 14.83 2.88
CA ALA A 19 1.07 14.12 3.90
C ALA A 19 -0.21 13.56 3.30
N THR A 20 -0.31 12.22 3.17
CA THR A 20 -1.43 11.51 2.53
C THR A 20 -2.08 10.45 3.41
N ILE A 21 -3.39 10.28 3.27
CA ILE A 21 -4.15 9.21 3.91
C ILE A 21 -4.60 8.24 2.82
N TYR A 22 -4.08 7.01 2.91
CA TYR A 22 -4.54 5.88 2.13
C TYR A 22 -5.46 5.01 3.00
N ALA A 23 -6.67 4.75 2.54
CA ALA A 23 -7.68 4.02 3.28
C ALA A 23 -8.48 3.07 2.36
N THR A 24 -9.33 2.26 2.99
CA THR A 24 -10.27 1.38 2.29
C THR A 24 -9.58 0.35 1.38
N GLY A 25 -8.55 -0.35 1.90
CA GLY A 25 -7.88 -1.40 1.13
C GLY A 25 -8.82 -2.59 0.86
N GLU A 26 -8.93 -3.00 -0.40
CA GLU A 26 -9.70 -4.15 -0.87
C GLU A 26 -8.76 -5.20 -1.47
N PHE A 27 -9.14 -6.48 -1.32
CA PHE A 27 -8.41 -7.61 -1.86
C PHE A 27 -9.34 -8.46 -2.71
N ASP A 28 -8.88 -8.86 -3.89
CA ASP A 28 -9.60 -9.74 -4.80
C ASP A 28 -8.70 -10.89 -5.26
N ASP A 29 -9.13 -12.12 -5.04
CA ASP A 29 -8.39 -13.34 -5.37
C ASP A 29 -8.79 -13.82 -6.77
N VAL A 30 -8.22 -13.20 -7.80
CA VAL A 30 -8.57 -13.40 -9.21
C VAL A 30 -8.08 -14.73 -9.81
N GLY A 31 -7.17 -15.44 -9.12
CA GLY A 31 -6.59 -16.69 -9.60
C GLY A 31 -5.77 -17.43 -8.55
N ALA A 32 -5.37 -18.67 -8.82
CA ALA A 32 -4.60 -19.47 -7.88
C ALA A 32 -3.22 -18.85 -7.60
N GLY A 33 -2.99 -18.38 -6.37
CA GLY A 33 -1.77 -17.67 -6.00
C GLY A 33 -1.69 -16.24 -6.55
N GLU A 34 -2.82 -15.69 -7.01
CA GLU A 34 -2.94 -14.33 -7.51
C GLU A 34 -3.94 -13.54 -6.66
N THR A 35 -3.48 -12.40 -6.14
CA THR A 35 -4.31 -11.46 -5.39
C THR A 35 -4.08 -10.06 -5.92
N THR A 36 -5.18 -9.41 -6.31
CA THR A 36 -5.24 -7.98 -6.62
C THR A 36 -5.49 -7.23 -5.32
N ILE A 37 -4.69 -6.20 -5.06
CA ILE A 37 -4.93 -5.21 -4.00
C ILE A 37 -5.35 -3.90 -4.63
N THR A 38 -6.41 -3.31 -4.11
CA THR A 38 -6.87 -1.96 -4.45
C THR A 38 -6.84 -1.10 -3.20
N LEU A 39 -6.30 0.12 -3.30
CA LEU A 39 -6.22 1.07 -2.19
C LEU A 39 -6.65 2.45 -2.67
N TYR A 40 -7.45 3.13 -1.86
CA TYR A 40 -7.97 4.45 -2.20
C TYR A 40 -7.19 5.54 -1.47
N ASN A 41 -6.84 6.57 -2.23
CA ASN A 41 -6.25 7.80 -1.73
C ASN A 41 -7.37 8.80 -1.40
N HIS A 42 -7.33 9.43 -0.24
CA HIS A 42 -8.32 10.44 0.16
C HIS A 42 -7.76 11.87 0.04
N GLN A 43 -6.99 12.17 -1.01
CA GLN A 43 -6.35 13.46 -1.22
C GLN A 43 -6.41 14.00 -2.65
N VAL A 44 -6.13 15.31 -2.75
CA VAL A 44 -6.23 16.10 -3.98
C VAL A 44 -5.13 15.77 -5.00
N VAL A 45 -3.97 15.28 -4.56
CA VAL A 45 -2.85 14.95 -5.45
C VAL A 45 -2.57 13.45 -5.34
N ASP A 46 -2.84 12.75 -6.44
CA ASP A 46 -2.59 11.32 -6.54
C ASP A 46 -1.14 11.06 -6.94
N GLN A 47 -0.56 9.97 -6.44
CA GLN A 47 0.83 9.65 -6.70
C GLN A 47 1.03 8.15 -6.95
N ALA A 48 1.64 7.82 -8.09
CA ALA A 48 2.06 6.46 -8.39
C ALA A 48 3.05 5.91 -7.35
N GLY A 49 3.11 4.59 -7.23
CA GLY A 49 3.91 3.94 -6.21
C GLY A 49 4.15 2.46 -6.48
N PHE A 50 4.48 1.76 -5.40
CA PHE A 50 4.61 0.32 -5.40
C PHE A 50 3.84 -0.25 -4.21
N PHE A 51 3.09 -1.33 -4.44
CA PHE A 51 2.74 -2.20 -3.33
C PHE A 51 3.90 -3.11 -3.01
N VAL A 52 4.11 -3.36 -1.73
CA VAL A 52 5.03 -4.38 -1.24
C VAL A 52 4.27 -5.44 -0.47
N ALA A 53 4.74 -6.68 -0.54
CA ALA A 53 4.16 -7.80 0.18
C ALA A 53 5.20 -8.75 0.78
N GLY A 54 4.83 -9.43 1.86
CA GLY A 54 5.63 -10.49 2.48
C GLY A 54 4.92 -11.16 3.64
N THR A 55 5.47 -12.27 4.12
CA THR A 55 4.91 -13.02 5.27
C THR A 55 5.25 -12.39 6.62
N SER A 56 6.03 -11.30 6.63
CA SER A 56 6.37 -10.50 7.80
C SER A 56 6.09 -9.02 7.57
N LYS A 57 5.62 -8.33 8.63
CA LYS A 57 5.40 -6.88 8.63
C LYS A 57 6.69 -6.06 8.44
N THR A 58 7.84 -6.65 8.72
CA THR A 58 9.16 -6.00 8.63
C THR A 58 9.99 -6.47 7.44
N ALA A 59 9.64 -7.62 6.84
CA ALA A 59 10.31 -8.18 5.67
C ALA A 59 9.31 -8.42 4.53
N MET A 60 9.00 -7.35 3.80
CA MET A 60 8.17 -7.37 2.58
C MET A 60 9.09 -7.34 1.37
N THR A 61 9.36 -8.51 0.79
CA THR A 61 10.36 -8.70 -0.27
C THR A 61 9.76 -8.71 -1.68
N LYS A 62 8.45 -8.94 -1.82
CA LYS A 62 7.75 -8.84 -3.11
C LYS A 62 7.35 -7.39 -3.33
N SER A 63 7.43 -6.89 -4.56
CA SER A 63 6.90 -5.58 -4.93
C SER A 63 6.29 -5.58 -6.31
N VAL A 64 5.23 -4.78 -6.50
CA VAL A 64 4.57 -4.56 -7.79
C VAL A 64 4.29 -3.08 -7.94
N ALA A 65 4.40 -2.56 -9.16
CA ALA A 65 4.01 -1.18 -9.45
C ALA A 65 2.51 -1.00 -9.22
N ALA A 66 2.14 0.21 -8.82
CA ALA A 66 0.76 0.61 -8.70
C ALA A 66 0.60 2.03 -9.22
N ASP A 67 -0.24 2.15 -10.25
CA ASP A 67 -0.58 3.44 -10.83
C ASP A 67 -1.41 4.26 -9.82
N GLY A 68 -1.34 5.58 -9.93
CA GLY A 68 -2.21 6.50 -9.20
C GLY A 68 -3.14 7.16 -10.21
N VAL A 69 -4.28 6.53 -10.48
CA VAL A 69 -5.30 7.08 -11.38
C VAL A 69 -6.57 7.32 -10.59
N ALA A 70 -7.08 8.54 -10.65
CA ALA A 70 -8.34 8.92 -10.02
C ALA A 70 -8.42 8.59 -8.50
N SER A 71 -7.29 8.69 -7.79
CA SER A 71 -7.17 8.35 -6.37
C SER A 71 -7.34 6.86 -6.04
N VAL A 72 -7.09 5.99 -7.02
CA VAL A 72 -7.13 4.53 -6.88
C VAL A 72 -5.77 3.95 -7.25
N HIS A 73 -5.26 3.09 -6.38
CA HIS A 73 -4.03 2.35 -6.57
C HIS A 73 -4.32 0.86 -6.64
N THR A 74 -3.96 0.22 -7.74
CA THR A 74 -4.14 -1.22 -7.93
C THR A 74 -2.79 -1.89 -8.17
N GLY A 75 -2.59 -3.06 -7.56
CA GLY A 75 -1.43 -3.90 -7.79
C GLY A 75 -1.80 -5.37 -7.78
N VAL A 76 -1.18 -6.16 -8.66
CA VAL A 76 -1.45 -7.60 -8.81
C VAL A 76 -0.25 -8.39 -8.34
N PHE A 77 -0.38 -9.14 -7.26
CA PHE A 77 0.65 -10.06 -6.79
C PHE A 77 0.39 -11.47 -7.27
N THR A 78 1.37 -12.06 -7.95
CA THR A 78 1.34 -13.47 -8.39
C THR A 78 2.28 -14.34 -7.54
N GLY A 79 2.09 -15.66 -7.62
CA GLY A 79 2.92 -16.64 -6.91
C GLY A 79 2.84 -16.51 -5.38
N LEU A 80 1.66 -16.15 -4.86
CA LEU A 80 1.34 -16.23 -3.44
C LEU A 80 0.92 -17.66 -3.09
N THR A 81 1.24 -18.11 -1.88
CA THR A 81 0.80 -19.42 -1.40
C THR A 81 -0.58 -19.31 -0.76
N LYS A 82 -1.55 -20.09 -1.24
CA LYS A 82 -2.90 -20.17 -0.65
C LYS A 82 -2.86 -20.51 0.84
N GLY A 83 -3.77 -19.94 1.62
CA GLY A 83 -3.82 -20.14 3.07
C GLY A 83 -2.68 -19.48 3.87
N VAL A 84 -1.68 -18.88 3.20
CA VAL A 84 -0.60 -18.14 3.87
C VAL A 84 -1.00 -16.68 4.04
N LYS A 85 -0.75 -16.15 5.24
CA LYS A 85 -0.93 -14.73 5.54
C LYS A 85 0.18 -13.90 4.92
N TYR A 86 -0.19 -12.96 4.07
CA TYR A 86 0.69 -11.93 3.55
C TYR A 86 0.30 -10.57 4.12
N PHE A 87 1.30 -9.75 4.41
CA PHE A 87 1.16 -8.36 4.78
C PHE A 87 1.45 -7.48 3.58
N PHE A 88 0.65 -6.43 3.38
CA PHE A 88 0.71 -5.53 2.23
C PHE A 88 0.83 -4.07 2.68
N GLN A 89 1.58 -3.27 1.92
CA GLN A 89 1.67 -1.83 2.12
C GLN A 89 1.90 -1.12 0.79
N PHE A 90 1.18 -0.03 0.57
CA PHE A 90 1.48 0.91 -0.49
C PHE A 90 2.60 1.87 -0.06
N ARG A 91 3.56 2.05 -0.96
CA ARG A 91 4.68 2.97 -0.82
C ARG A 91 4.70 3.87 -2.05
N PRO A 92 4.34 5.16 -1.91
CA PRO A 92 4.37 6.05 -3.05
C PRO A 92 5.81 6.21 -3.55
N THR A 93 5.97 6.46 -4.84
CA THR A 93 7.25 6.90 -5.39
C THR A 93 7.66 8.23 -4.75
N LYS A 94 8.91 8.61 -4.91
CA LYS A 94 9.40 9.90 -4.42
C LYS A 94 9.05 10.98 -5.45
N VAL A 95 8.45 12.10 -5.04
CA VAL A 95 8.20 13.23 -5.97
C VAL A 95 9.47 14.06 -6.22
N ALA A 96 10.42 14.08 -5.26
CA ALA A 96 11.71 14.80 -5.34
C ALA A 96 12.73 14.27 -4.31
N GLU A 97 14.03 14.52 -4.48
CA GLU A 97 15.14 13.98 -3.67
C GLU A 97 15.09 14.23 -2.15
N GLU A 98 14.21 15.11 -1.66
CA GLU A 98 14.16 15.46 -0.22
C GLU A 98 12.83 15.10 0.46
N LYS A 99 11.85 14.57 -0.27
CA LYS A 99 10.51 14.31 0.29
C LYS A 99 10.24 12.82 0.41
N TYR A 100 10.02 12.34 1.62
CA TYR A 100 9.32 11.07 1.81
C TYR A 100 7.83 11.27 1.55
N THR A 101 7.18 10.22 1.10
CA THR A 101 5.73 10.22 0.90
C THR A 101 5.11 9.33 1.97
N ALA A 102 4.01 9.79 2.58
CA ALA A 102 3.32 9.02 3.60
C ALA A 102 3.00 7.62 3.06
N ARG A 103 3.37 6.55 3.77
CA ARG A 103 3.03 5.18 3.38
C ARG A 103 1.66 4.82 3.93
N SER A 104 0.96 3.91 3.27
CA SER A 104 -0.28 3.36 3.83
C SER A 104 -0.03 2.63 5.16
N GLY A 105 -1.14 2.32 5.84
CA GLY A 105 -1.13 1.27 6.87
C GLY A 105 -0.62 -0.06 6.31
N ILE A 106 -0.26 -0.97 7.20
CA ILE A 106 0.04 -2.36 6.83
C ILE A 106 -1.25 -3.16 6.94
N TYR A 107 -1.71 -3.69 5.81
CA TYR A 107 -2.86 -4.58 5.71
C TYR A 107 -2.38 -6.03 5.72
N TYR A 108 -3.30 -6.97 5.94
CA TYR A 108 -3.02 -8.39 5.71
C TYR A 108 -4.16 -9.04 4.95
N HIS A 109 -3.82 -10.05 4.16
CA HIS A 109 -4.77 -10.91 3.47
C HIS A 109 -4.32 -12.37 3.55
N VAL A 110 -5.28 -13.28 3.50
CA VAL A 110 -5.06 -14.72 3.38
C VAL A 110 -5.93 -15.17 2.23
N GLN A 111 -5.31 -15.58 1.13
CA GLN A 111 -6.08 -16.14 0.02
C GLN A 111 -6.75 -17.43 0.48
N ALA A 112 -8.04 -17.58 0.16
CA ALA A 112 -8.80 -18.78 0.47
C ALA A 112 -8.16 -20.03 -0.16
N ALA A 113 -8.25 -21.16 0.54
CA ALA A 113 -7.72 -22.45 0.07
C ALA A 113 -8.47 -22.94 -1.18
#